data_AF-A0A2V6FSH4-F1
#
_entry.id   AF-A0A2V6FSH4-F1
#
_cell.length_a   1.000
_cell.length_b   1.000
_cell.length_c   1.000
_cell.angle_alpha   90.00
_cell.angle_beta   90.00
_cell.angle_gamma   90.00
#
_symmetry.space_group_name_H-M   'P 1'
#
loop_
_entity.id
_entity.type
_entity.pdbx_description
1 polymer ?
#
loop_
_entity_poly.entity_id
_entity_poly.type
_entity_poly.pdbx_seq_one_letter_code
_entity_poly.pdbx_strand_id
1 'polypeptide(L)'
;MLAAHRPRPATAATAVREPWFADVRSAIAFSASDIRYRDQAVDGMEGSFDVAGDLLTVQRLNVSRRQNNLSIRGSYHLPQDLRLAAAQDMQVDVALSAPELGDFWVKPSPDKVSGPLQLWAQVERKHGVVNGGLTVFASKLTTRDLVIKQLNAQCPIWNNAVYVNDFTAALNERDFVAANGIVDLAAPHRYRGRFNSSRCCARSVTRTNWLARS
;
A
#
# COMPACT_ATOMS: atom_id res chain seq x y z
N MET A 1 -59.10 -30.80 36.05
CA MET A 1 -58.01 -31.35 35.21
C MET A 1 -57.79 -30.40 34.04
N LEU A 2 -56.60 -29.80 33.98
CA LEU A 2 -56.11 -28.91 32.93
C LEU A 2 -55.78 -29.70 31.65
N ALA A 3 -55.99 -29.10 30.49
CA ALA A 3 -55.09 -29.24 29.34
C ALA A 3 -55.16 -27.98 28.45
N ALA A 4 -54.32 -27.00 28.76
CA ALA A 4 -54.03 -25.88 27.87
C ALA A 4 -53.02 -26.35 26.81
N HIS A 5 -53.40 -26.32 25.53
CA HIS A 5 -52.47 -26.51 24.42
C HIS A 5 -51.51 -25.32 24.37
N ARG A 6 -50.24 -25.55 24.73
CA ARG A 6 -49.16 -24.61 24.48
C ARG A 6 -48.79 -24.67 22.99
N PRO A 7 -48.77 -23.54 22.27
CA PRO A 7 -48.18 -23.52 20.93
C PRO A 7 -46.68 -23.78 21.04
N ARG A 8 -46.20 -24.70 20.18
CA ARG A 8 -44.79 -25.05 20.01
C ARG A 8 -44.01 -23.79 19.62
N PRO A 9 -42.89 -23.44 20.29
CA PRO A 9 -42.07 -22.34 19.82
C PRO A 9 -41.57 -22.68 18.42
N ALA A 10 -41.94 -21.86 17.43
CA ALA A 10 -41.32 -21.89 16.12
C ALA A 10 -39.83 -21.62 16.34
N THR A 11 -39.01 -22.63 16.08
CA THR A 11 -37.57 -22.46 15.96
C THR A 11 -37.35 -21.39 14.91
N ALA A 12 -36.89 -20.20 15.34
CA ALA A 12 -36.44 -19.17 14.43
C ALA A 12 -35.29 -19.78 13.63
N ALA A 13 -35.58 -20.25 12.42
CA ALA A 13 -34.57 -20.53 11.44
C ALA A 13 -33.84 -19.21 11.23
N THR A 14 -32.60 -19.14 11.68
CA THR A 14 -31.69 -18.05 11.35
C THR A 14 -31.60 -18.05 9.83
N ALA A 15 -32.38 -17.20 9.17
CA ALA A 15 -32.30 -17.03 7.73
C ALA A 15 -30.86 -16.60 7.45
N VAL A 16 -30.08 -17.50 6.84
CA VAL A 16 -28.75 -17.16 6.34
C VAL A 16 -29.01 -16.13 5.27
N ARG A 17 -28.77 -14.86 5.62
CA ARG A 17 -28.97 -13.76 4.69
C ARG A 17 -27.99 -13.97 3.56
N GLU A 18 -28.53 -14.11 2.36
CA GLU A 18 -27.72 -14.28 1.16
C GLU A 18 -26.71 -13.13 1.05
N PRO A 19 -25.44 -13.41 0.70
CA PRO A 19 -24.44 -12.37 0.54
C PRO A 19 -24.90 -11.31 -0.46
N TRP A 20 -24.65 -10.04 -0.16
CA TRP A 20 -25.09 -8.93 -0.99
C TRP A 20 -24.50 -8.94 -2.42
N PHE A 21 -23.48 -9.76 -2.64
CA PHE A 21 -22.77 -9.92 -3.91
C PHE A 21 -23.11 -11.22 -4.65
N ALA A 22 -23.97 -12.09 -4.11
CA ALA A 22 -24.19 -13.45 -4.62
C ALA A 22 -24.52 -13.49 -6.13
N ASP A 23 -25.34 -12.54 -6.59
CA ASP A 23 -25.75 -12.42 -8.00
C ASP A 23 -25.04 -11.29 -8.75
N VAL A 24 -24.04 -10.65 -8.13
CA VAL A 24 -23.32 -9.55 -8.77
C VAL A 24 -22.41 -10.10 -9.86
N ARG A 25 -22.68 -9.67 -11.09
CA ARG A 25 -21.79 -9.82 -12.24
C ARG A 25 -21.70 -8.50 -12.94
N SER A 26 -20.51 -7.93 -13.02
CA SER A 26 -20.32 -6.62 -13.63
C SER A 26 -18.93 -6.54 -14.22
N ALA A 27 -18.82 -5.89 -15.38
CA ALA A 27 -17.56 -5.51 -15.98
C ALA A 27 -17.65 -4.02 -16.28
N ILE A 28 -16.74 -3.25 -15.71
CA ILE A 28 -16.73 -1.79 -15.81
C ILE A 28 -15.38 -1.39 -16.39
N ALA A 29 -15.42 -0.59 -17.45
CA ALA A 29 -14.27 0.11 -17.99
C ALA A 29 -14.52 1.60 -17.89
N PHE A 30 -13.47 2.37 -17.56
CA PHE A 30 -13.57 3.81 -17.42
C PHE A 30 -12.30 4.49 -17.91
N SER A 31 -12.46 5.73 -18.34
CA SER A 31 -11.37 6.62 -18.71
C SER A 31 -11.73 8.05 -18.30
N ALA A 32 -10.80 8.77 -17.71
CA ALA A 32 -10.91 10.16 -17.34
C ALA A 32 -9.62 10.90 -17.74
N SER A 33 -9.73 12.18 -18.07
CA SER A 33 -8.60 13.00 -18.53
C SER A 33 -8.67 14.40 -17.95
N ASP A 34 -7.53 15.10 -17.92
CA ASP A 34 -7.37 16.45 -17.31
C ASP A 34 -7.98 16.53 -15.90
N ILE A 35 -7.64 15.55 -15.06
CA ILE A 35 -8.11 15.47 -13.69
C ILE A 35 -7.24 16.41 -12.85
N ARG A 36 -7.86 17.35 -12.14
CA ARG A 36 -7.17 18.26 -11.23
C ARG A 36 -7.79 18.17 -9.85
N TYR A 37 -6.94 17.98 -8.84
CA TYR A 37 -7.35 17.94 -7.45
C TYR A 37 -6.34 18.70 -6.61
N ARG A 38 -6.77 19.80 -5.96
CA ARG A 38 -5.92 20.68 -5.16
C ARG A 38 -4.67 21.14 -5.91
N ASP A 39 -3.49 20.65 -5.51
CA ASP A 39 -2.20 20.98 -6.10
C ASP A 39 -1.64 19.83 -6.95
N GLN A 40 -2.44 18.79 -7.18
CA GLN A 40 -2.16 17.67 -8.05
C GLN A 40 -2.99 17.76 -9.34
N ALA A 41 -2.41 17.25 -10.41
CA ALA A 41 -3.07 17.01 -11.69
C ALA A 41 -2.62 15.66 -12.22
N VAL A 42 -3.47 15.08 -13.06
CA VAL A 42 -3.30 13.81 -13.73
C VAL A 42 -3.84 14.02 -15.14
N ASP A 43 -3.04 13.68 -16.14
CA ASP A 43 -3.42 13.89 -17.53
C ASP A 43 -4.45 12.85 -17.97
N GLY A 44 -4.29 11.60 -17.49
CA GLY A 44 -5.18 10.50 -17.78
C GLY A 44 -5.26 9.48 -16.65
N MET A 45 -6.46 8.93 -16.46
CA MET A 45 -6.70 7.75 -15.65
C MET A 45 -7.57 6.82 -16.45
N GLU A 46 -7.18 5.57 -16.58
CA GLU A 46 -7.96 4.54 -17.28
C GLU A 46 -7.93 3.25 -16.48
N GLY A 47 -8.99 2.46 -16.59
CA GLY A 47 -8.98 1.15 -15.99
C GLY A 47 -10.19 0.30 -16.30
N SER A 48 -10.07 -0.95 -15.93
CA SER A 48 -11.17 -1.90 -15.93
C SER A 48 -11.15 -2.75 -14.67
N PHE A 49 -12.36 -3.05 -14.20
CA PHE A 49 -12.58 -3.98 -13.13
C PHE A 49 -13.78 -4.86 -13.42
N ASP A 50 -13.66 -6.12 -12.99
CA ASP A 50 -14.73 -7.10 -13.04
C ASP A 50 -15.12 -7.51 -11.62
N VAL A 51 -16.40 -7.80 -11.43
CA VAL A 51 -16.94 -8.38 -10.21
C VAL A 51 -17.75 -9.59 -10.60
N ALA A 52 -17.48 -10.73 -9.96
CA ALA A 52 -18.25 -11.95 -10.11
C ALA A 52 -18.39 -12.65 -8.75
N GLY A 53 -19.59 -12.62 -8.18
CA GLY A 53 -19.81 -13.11 -6.83
C GLY A 53 -19.01 -12.27 -5.84
N ASP A 54 -18.21 -12.92 -4.99
CA ASP A 54 -17.35 -12.25 -4.02
C ASP A 54 -16.04 -11.70 -4.60
N LEU A 55 -15.67 -12.04 -5.84
CA LEU A 55 -14.37 -11.63 -6.38
C LEU A 55 -14.47 -10.30 -7.13
N LEU A 56 -13.76 -9.28 -6.66
CA LEU A 56 -13.47 -8.05 -7.38
C LEU A 56 -12.06 -8.14 -7.97
N THR A 57 -11.94 -8.03 -9.29
CA THR A 57 -10.65 -7.98 -10.00
C THR A 57 -10.44 -6.59 -10.60
N VAL A 58 -9.31 -5.97 -10.30
CA VAL A 58 -8.80 -4.80 -11.01
C VAL A 58 -7.85 -5.30 -12.09
N GLN A 59 -8.34 -5.45 -13.31
CA GLN A 59 -7.55 -5.96 -14.44
C GLN A 59 -6.40 -5.01 -14.79
N ARG A 60 -6.69 -3.71 -14.75
CA ARG A 60 -5.72 -2.63 -14.92
C ARG A 60 -6.33 -1.35 -14.40
N LEU A 61 -5.56 -0.63 -13.60
CA LEU A 61 -5.75 0.79 -13.33
C LEU A 61 -4.44 1.48 -13.70
N ASN A 62 -4.50 2.48 -14.55
CA ASN A 62 -3.36 3.23 -15.03
C ASN A 62 -3.60 4.72 -14.82
N VAL A 63 -2.64 5.41 -14.22
CA VAL A 63 -2.68 6.84 -13.95
C VAL A 63 -1.42 7.45 -14.57
N SER A 64 -1.60 8.40 -15.48
CA SER A 64 -0.50 9.06 -16.16
C SER A 64 -0.50 10.56 -15.92
N ARG A 65 0.70 11.11 -15.80
CA ARG A 65 0.91 12.55 -15.87
C ARG A 65 2.27 12.83 -16.50
N ARG A 66 2.29 13.55 -17.62
CA ARG A 66 3.47 13.75 -18.46
C ARG A 66 4.14 12.41 -18.75
N GLN A 67 5.36 12.21 -18.24
CA GLN A 67 6.13 10.98 -18.44
C GLN A 67 5.98 10.00 -17.26
N ASN A 68 5.25 10.38 -16.21
CA ASN A 68 5.02 9.53 -15.06
C ASN A 68 3.83 8.59 -15.30
N ASN A 69 3.98 7.36 -14.85
CA ASN A 69 2.99 6.31 -14.98
C ASN A 69 2.89 5.49 -13.69
N LEU A 70 1.67 5.34 -13.18
CA LEU A 70 1.33 4.45 -12.07
C LEU A 70 0.36 3.40 -12.59
N SER A 71 0.76 2.13 -12.49
CA SER A 71 -0.07 0.97 -12.82
C SER A 71 -0.40 0.17 -11.57
N ILE A 72 -1.67 -0.19 -11.41
CA ILE A 72 -2.19 -1.00 -10.33
C ILE A 72 -3.00 -2.16 -10.94
N ARG A 73 -2.83 -3.36 -10.39
CA ARG A 73 -3.67 -4.54 -10.67
C ARG A 73 -3.91 -5.30 -9.38
N GLY A 74 -4.96 -6.10 -9.35
CA GLY A 74 -5.18 -6.93 -8.18
C GLY A 74 -6.52 -7.65 -8.17
N SER A 75 -6.73 -8.39 -7.11
CA SER A 75 -7.97 -9.08 -6.78
C SER A 75 -8.28 -8.94 -5.30
N TYR A 76 -9.55 -8.89 -4.96
CA TYR A 76 -10.02 -8.73 -3.59
C TYR A 76 -11.31 -9.51 -3.39
N HIS A 77 -11.37 -10.35 -2.34
CA HIS A 77 -12.61 -10.99 -1.93
C HIS A 77 -13.47 -10.03 -1.11
N LEU A 78 -14.71 -9.83 -1.54
CA LEU A 78 -15.68 -8.96 -0.89
C LEU A 78 -16.20 -9.63 0.38
N PRO A 79 -16.17 -8.93 1.53
CA PRO A 79 -16.68 -9.51 2.75
C PRO A 79 -18.20 -9.46 2.80
N GLN A 80 -18.83 -10.46 3.42
CA GLN A 80 -20.25 -10.40 3.75
C GLN A 80 -20.57 -9.27 4.75
N ASP A 81 -19.65 -9.02 5.70
CA ASP A 81 -19.68 -7.91 6.64
C ASP A 81 -18.48 -6.99 6.40
N LEU A 82 -18.73 -5.73 6.04
CA LEU A 82 -17.68 -4.72 5.78
C LEU A 82 -16.72 -4.52 6.96
N ARG A 83 -17.11 -4.88 8.19
CA ARG A 83 -16.22 -4.88 9.37
C ARG A 83 -15.06 -5.87 9.22
N LEU A 84 -15.21 -6.90 8.38
CA LEU A 84 -14.21 -7.92 8.08
C LEU A 84 -13.40 -7.61 6.82
N ALA A 85 -13.53 -6.41 6.25
CA ALA A 85 -12.85 -6.02 5.02
C ALA A 85 -11.32 -6.19 5.09
N ALA A 86 -10.71 -5.85 6.23
CA ALA A 86 -9.27 -5.98 6.43
C ALA A 86 -8.77 -7.44 6.53
N ALA A 87 -9.68 -8.40 6.73
CA ALA A 87 -9.35 -9.81 6.88
C ALA A 87 -9.48 -10.61 5.57
N GLN A 88 -10.03 -10.01 4.51
CA GLN A 88 -10.29 -10.71 3.26
C GLN A 88 -9.02 -11.00 2.48
N ASP A 89 -9.06 -12.09 1.72
CA ASP A 89 -7.97 -12.43 0.82
C ASP A 89 -7.87 -11.40 -0.31
N MET A 90 -6.63 -11.04 -0.63
CA MET A 90 -6.35 -10.03 -1.63
C MET A 90 -5.00 -10.27 -2.29
N GLN A 91 -4.85 -9.79 -3.52
CA GLN A 91 -3.57 -9.66 -4.18
C GLN A 91 -3.54 -8.29 -4.85
N VAL A 92 -2.46 -7.55 -4.70
CA VAL A 92 -2.27 -6.24 -5.35
C VAL A 92 -0.85 -6.13 -5.85
N ASP A 93 -0.73 -5.73 -7.11
CA ASP A 93 0.51 -5.39 -7.78
C ASP A 93 0.49 -3.90 -8.14
N VAL A 94 1.54 -3.18 -7.77
CA VAL A 94 1.71 -1.74 -8.02
C VAL A 94 3.07 -1.50 -8.67
N ALA A 95 3.07 -0.72 -9.73
CA ALA A 95 4.28 -0.25 -10.38
C ALA A 95 4.18 1.26 -10.62
N LEU A 96 5.19 2.02 -10.21
CA LEU A 96 5.33 3.43 -10.51
C LEU A 96 6.63 3.65 -11.26
N SER A 97 6.52 4.24 -12.45
CA SER A 97 7.64 4.76 -13.21
C SER A 97 7.48 6.26 -13.32
N ALA A 98 8.30 7.01 -12.59
CA ALA A 98 8.26 8.46 -12.58
C ALA A 98 9.64 9.03 -12.93
N PRO A 99 9.96 9.25 -14.22
CA PRO A 99 11.20 9.91 -14.62
C PRO A 99 11.38 11.30 -13.99
N GLU A 100 10.26 11.99 -13.69
CA GLU A 100 10.26 13.24 -12.95
C GLU A 100 9.08 13.26 -11.96
N LEU A 101 9.28 12.77 -10.74
CA LEU A 101 8.22 12.69 -9.72
C LEU A 101 7.57 14.06 -9.44
N GLY A 102 8.34 15.13 -9.57
CA GLY A 102 7.88 16.51 -9.35
C GLY A 102 6.80 16.94 -10.33
N ASP A 103 6.65 16.24 -11.46
CA ASP A 103 5.57 16.49 -12.40
C ASP A 103 4.21 16.30 -11.76
N PHE A 104 4.03 15.48 -10.71
CA PHE A 104 2.74 15.35 -10.01
C PHE A 104 2.31 16.59 -9.22
N TRP A 105 3.15 17.61 -9.08
CA TRP A 105 2.79 18.90 -8.46
C TRP A 105 2.46 19.95 -9.53
N VAL A 106 1.30 20.58 -9.43
CA VAL A 106 0.85 21.67 -10.31
C VAL A 106 1.45 23.00 -9.88
N LYS A 107 1.59 23.22 -8.57
CA LYS A 107 2.12 24.46 -7.99
C LYS A 107 3.48 24.21 -7.32
N PRO A 108 4.33 25.24 -7.25
CA PRO A 108 5.46 25.22 -6.35
C PRO A 108 4.98 24.91 -4.93
N SER A 109 5.51 23.86 -4.32
CA SER A 109 5.23 23.47 -2.93
C SER A 109 6.57 23.21 -2.25
N PRO A 110 6.76 23.66 -0.99
CA PRO A 110 7.95 23.32 -0.22
C PRO A 110 8.04 21.80 0.04
N ASP A 111 6.95 21.05 -0.12
CA ASP A 111 6.96 19.59 0.04
C ASP A 111 7.08 18.86 -1.31
N LYS A 112 7.30 19.61 -2.40
CA LYS A 112 7.53 19.02 -3.72
C LYS A 112 8.82 18.20 -3.68
N VAL A 113 8.70 16.94 -4.07
CA VAL A 113 9.84 16.06 -4.35
C VAL A 113 9.97 15.93 -5.86
N SER A 114 11.15 16.22 -6.38
CA SER A 114 11.46 16.15 -7.82
C SER A 114 12.58 15.15 -8.09
N GLY A 115 12.61 14.60 -9.29
CA GLY A 115 13.61 13.64 -9.75
C GLY A 115 13.06 12.23 -10.05
N PRO A 116 13.89 11.38 -10.66
CA PRO A 116 13.51 10.01 -11.03
C PRO A 116 13.19 9.11 -9.82
N LEU A 117 12.06 8.43 -9.89
CA LEU A 117 11.62 7.40 -8.95
C LEU A 117 11.05 6.19 -9.72
N GLN A 118 11.48 4.99 -9.33
CA GLN A 118 10.87 3.72 -9.72
C GLN A 118 10.43 2.99 -8.45
N LEU A 119 9.25 2.40 -8.49
CA LEU A 119 8.71 1.60 -7.40
C LEU A 119 7.97 0.39 -7.95
N TRP A 120 8.18 -0.75 -7.30
CA TRP A 120 7.42 -1.99 -7.54
C TRP A 120 7.00 -2.56 -6.21
N ALA A 121 5.72 -2.88 -6.06
CA ALA A 121 5.19 -3.55 -4.89
C ALA A 121 4.27 -4.68 -5.32
N GLN A 122 4.38 -5.81 -4.63
CA GLN A 122 3.46 -6.92 -4.73
C GLN A 122 3.06 -7.29 -3.31
N VAL A 123 1.76 -7.41 -3.05
CA VAL A 123 1.24 -7.79 -1.75
C VAL A 123 0.15 -8.82 -1.97
N GLU A 124 0.23 -9.92 -1.23
CA GLU A 124 -0.77 -10.97 -1.22
C GLU A 124 -1.16 -11.26 0.22
N ARG A 125 -2.46 -11.33 0.48
CA ARG A 125 -3.03 -11.85 1.72
C ARG A 125 -3.82 -13.10 1.40
N LYS A 126 -3.47 -14.20 2.05
CA LYS A 126 -4.20 -15.47 2.00
C LYS A 126 -4.41 -16.01 3.39
N HIS A 127 -5.65 -16.30 3.76
CA HIS A 127 -6.03 -16.82 5.07
C HIS A 127 -5.45 -16.01 6.24
N GLY A 128 -5.44 -14.68 6.11
CA GLY A 128 -4.90 -13.78 7.13
C GLY A 128 -3.36 -13.66 7.17
N VAL A 129 -2.63 -14.37 6.30
CA VAL A 129 -1.17 -14.25 6.14
C VAL A 129 -0.84 -13.33 4.99
N VAL A 130 -0.05 -12.30 5.23
CA VAL A 130 0.45 -11.34 4.24
C VAL A 130 1.86 -11.69 3.82
N ASN A 131 2.09 -11.81 2.53
CA ASN A 131 3.39 -11.97 1.88
C ASN A 131 3.54 -10.96 0.73
N GLY A 132 4.76 -10.82 0.22
CA GLY A 132 5.04 -9.96 -0.92
C GLY A 132 6.34 -9.20 -0.78
N GLY A 133 6.38 -7.97 -1.27
CA GLY A 133 7.53 -7.11 -1.16
C GLY A 133 7.33 -5.74 -1.79
N LEU A 134 8.18 -4.82 -1.39
CA LEU A 134 8.29 -3.47 -1.96
C LEU A 134 9.75 -3.24 -2.34
N THR A 135 9.96 -2.70 -3.52
CA THR A 135 11.26 -2.21 -3.98
C THR A 135 11.11 -0.78 -4.47
N VAL A 136 12.02 0.10 -4.06
CA VAL A 136 12.03 1.51 -4.44
C VAL A 136 13.45 1.89 -4.85
N PHE A 137 13.57 2.54 -6.00
CA PHE A 137 14.82 3.14 -6.45
C PHE A 137 14.55 4.58 -6.85
N ALA A 138 15.40 5.49 -6.38
CA ALA A 138 15.37 6.87 -6.81
C ALA A 138 16.78 7.40 -6.97
N SER A 139 16.94 8.36 -7.86
CA SER A 139 18.21 9.03 -8.08
C SER A 139 18.00 10.54 -8.13
N LYS A 140 18.95 11.29 -7.58
CA LYS A 140 18.95 12.75 -7.57
C LYS A 140 17.61 13.36 -7.13
N LEU A 141 16.97 12.77 -6.11
CA LEU A 141 15.74 13.32 -5.56
C LEU A 141 16.04 14.64 -4.87
N THR A 142 15.25 15.66 -5.19
CA THR A 142 15.40 17.00 -4.63
C THR A 142 14.12 17.39 -3.92
N THR A 143 14.23 17.85 -2.68
CA THR A 143 13.12 18.39 -1.89
C THR A 143 13.63 19.54 -1.05
N ARG A 144 12.99 20.71 -1.15
CA ARG A 144 13.52 21.96 -0.55
C ARG A 144 15.00 22.17 -0.95
N ASP A 145 15.88 22.18 0.05
CA ASP A 145 17.34 22.33 -0.10
C ASP A 145 18.10 21.00 0.04
N LEU A 146 17.38 19.88 0.17
CA LEU A 146 17.96 18.55 0.32
C LEU A 146 18.03 17.84 -1.03
N VAL A 147 19.23 17.37 -1.38
CA VAL A 147 19.47 16.48 -2.52
C VAL A 147 19.87 15.10 -2.01
N ILE A 148 19.07 14.10 -2.34
CA ILE A 148 19.36 12.69 -2.14
C ILE A 148 19.91 12.17 -3.47
N LYS A 149 21.20 11.87 -3.54
CA LYS A 149 21.84 11.36 -4.76
C LYS A 149 21.28 10.02 -5.18
N GLN A 150 21.02 9.16 -4.20
CA GLN A 150 20.50 7.82 -4.44
C GLN A 150 19.66 7.36 -3.26
N LEU A 151 18.51 6.77 -3.56
CA LEU A 151 17.65 6.06 -2.63
C LEU A 151 17.48 4.63 -3.16
N ASN A 152 17.73 3.65 -2.29
CA ASN A 152 17.38 2.26 -2.54
C ASN A 152 16.65 1.73 -1.31
N ALA A 153 15.53 1.06 -1.52
CA ALA A 153 14.82 0.35 -0.47
C ALA A 153 14.33 -1.01 -1.00
N GLN A 154 14.60 -2.07 -0.24
CA GLN A 154 14.10 -3.41 -0.47
C GLN A 154 13.47 -3.96 0.80
N CYS A 155 12.17 -4.20 0.71
CA CYS A 155 11.33 -4.55 1.83
C CYS A 155 10.50 -5.80 1.52
N PRO A 156 11.06 -7.02 1.55
CA PRO A 156 10.26 -8.23 1.45
C PRO A 156 9.29 -8.36 2.62
N ILE A 157 8.11 -8.89 2.33
CA ILE A 157 7.06 -9.19 3.30
C ILE A 157 6.93 -10.71 3.37
N TRP A 158 7.13 -11.26 4.55
CA TRP A 158 7.05 -12.69 4.79
C TRP A 158 6.29 -12.97 6.07
N ASN A 159 5.25 -13.77 5.98
CA ASN A 159 4.44 -14.24 7.10
C ASN A 159 4.01 -13.11 8.05
N ASN A 160 3.35 -12.08 7.49
CA ASN A 160 2.94 -10.87 8.20
C ASN A 160 4.08 -9.99 8.74
N ALA A 161 5.35 -10.24 8.40
CA ALA A 161 6.45 -9.37 8.80
C ALA A 161 7.07 -8.69 7.58
N VAL A 162 7.18 -7.37 7.60
CA VAL A 162 7.95 -6.58 6.63
C VAL A 162 9.38 -6.52 7.09
N TYR A 163 10.30 -7.06 6.30
CA TYR A 163 11.72 -7.01 6.55
C TYR A 163 12.31 -5.88 5.73
N VAL A 164 12.81 -4.84 6.37
CA VAL A 164 13.61 -3.79 5.74
C VAL A 164 15.05 -4.32 5.70
N ASN A 165 15.41 -4.95 4.59
CA ASN A 165 16.72 -5.60 4.41
C ASN A 165 17.82 -4.64 3.99
N ASP A 166 17.44 -3.66 3.17
CA ASP A 166 18.29 -2.56 2.76
C ASP A 166 17.38 -1.34 2.57
N PHE A 167 17.58 -0.33 3.41
CA PHE A 167 17.14 1.02 3.13
C PHE A 167 18.37 1.90 3.20
N THR A 168 18.73 2.52 2.08
CA THR A 168 19.89 3.43 1.99
C THR A 168 19.50 4.69 1.23
N ALA A 169 19.67 5.83 1.88
CA ALA A 169 19.54 7.17 1.30
C ALA A 169 20.89 7.88 1.38
N ALA A 170 21.58 8.00 0.25
CA ALA A 170 22.87 8.67 0.14
C ALA A 170 22.69 10.14 -0.24
N LEU A 171 23.22 11.05 0.59
CA LEU A 171 23.23 12.49 0.31
C LEU A 171 24.50 12.86 -0.45
N ASN A 172 25.63 12.25 -0.08
CA ASN A 172 26.91 12.33 -0.78
C ASN A 172 27.73 11.04 -0.57
N GLU A 173 29.00 11.03 -0.95
CA GLU A 173 29.88 9.85 -0.83
C GLU A 173 30.19 9.42 0.62
N ARG A 174 29.98 10.31 1.59
CA ARG A 174 30.36 10.14 3.01
C ARG A 174 29.19 10.21 3.98
N ASP A 175 28.13 10.93 3.60
CA ASP A 175 26.92 11.12 4.38
C ASP A 175 25.79 10.29 3.77
N PHE A 176 25.41 9.25 4.50
CA PHE A 176 24.28 8.40 4.16
C PHE A 176 23.44 8.12 5.40
N VAL A 177 22.20 7.77 5.13
CA VAL A 177 21.27 7.22 6.11
C VAL A 177 20.96 5.79 5.68
N ALA A 178 21.20 4.83 6.57
CA ALA A 178 20.83 3.44 6.35
C ALA A 178 19.94 2.93 7.47
N ALA A 179 18.94 2.14 7.14
CA ALA A 179 18.04 1.53 8.11
C ALA A 179 17.77 0.08 7.74
N ASN A 180 17.69 -0.78 8.77
CA ASN A 180 17.26 -2.17 8.63
C ASN A 180 16.33 -2.51 9.77
N GLY A 181 15.33 -3.35 9.54
CA GLY A 181 14.34 -3.63 10.58
C GLY A 181 13.28 -4.64 10.18
N ILE A 182 12.42 -4.95 11.13
CA ILE A 182 11.28 -5.86 10.95
C ILE A 182 10.05 -5.18 11.55
N VAL A 183 8.96 -5.16 10.80
CA VAL A 183 7.65 -4.61 11.19
C VAL A 183 6.60 -5.71 11.09
N ASP A 184 5.94 -6.08 12.19
CA ASP A 184 4.81 -7.01 12.18
C ASP A 184 3.52 -6.30 11.75
N LEU A 185 2.90 -6.80 10.69
CA LEU A 185 1.62 -6.36 10.10
C LEU A 185 0.42 -6.92 10.87
N ALA A 186 0.60 -7.96 11.68
CA ALA A 186 -0.44 -8.52 12.54
C ALA A 186 -0.44 -7.82 13.91
N ALA A 187 -1.63 -7.58 14.46
CA ALA A 187 -1.75 -7.09 15.83
C ALA A 187 -1.30 -8.18 16.83
N PRO A 188 -0.61 -7.82 17.94
CA PRO A 188 -0.10 -6.49 18.25
C PRO A 188 1.10 -6.13 17.36
N HIS A 189 1.06 -4.96 16.72
CA HIS A 189 2.12 -4.51 15.81
C HIS A 189 3.43 -4.36 16.57
N ARG A 190 4.38 -5.28 16.36
CA ARG A 190 5.73 -5.17 16.93
C ARG A 190 6.68 -4.66 15.87
N TYR A 191 7.55 -3.75 16.26
CA TYR A 191 8.59 -3.22 15.41
C TYR A 191 9.96 -3.38 16.06
N ARG A 192 10.97 -3.75 15.26
CA ARG A 192 12.36 -3.76 15.68
C ARG A 192 13.23 -3.26 14.54
N GLY A 193 13.87 -2.11 14.73
CA GLY A 193 14.75 -1.52 13.72
C GLY A 193 16.12 -1.14 14.28
N ARG A 194 17.10 -1.06 13.38
CA ARG A 194 18.37 -0.37 13.59
C ARG A 194 18.47 0.74 12.55
N PHE A 195 18.92 1.90 13.01
CA PHE A 195 19.16 3.05 12.18
C PHE A 195 20.63 3.44 12.32
N ASN A 196 21.30 3.63 11.20
CA ASN A 196 22.67 4.10 11.13
C ASN A 196 22.70 5.37 10.29
N SER A 197 23.24 6.44 10.86
CA SER A 197 23.59 7.66 10.11
C SER A 197 25.07 7.93 10.26
N SER A 198 25.76 8.21 9.16
CA SER A 198 27.07 8.86 9.21
C SER A 198 26.93 10.33 8.86
N ARG A 199 27.55 11.19 9.67
CA ARG A 199 27.84 12.58 9.31
C ARG A 199 29.31 12.83 9.55
N CYS A 200 30.05 13.22 8.51
CA CYS A 200 31.48 13.47 8.64
C CYS A 200 31.77 14.93 9.05
N CYS A 201 31.11 15.41 10.10
CA CYS A 201 31.59 16.48 10.99
C CYS A 201 30.76 16.42 12.29
N ALA A 202 31.46 16.33 13.44
CA ALA A 202 30.94 16.05 14.78
C ALA A 202 30.55 14.57 15.06
N ARG A 203 31.58 13.75 15.24
CA ARG A 203 31.70 12.58 16.12
C ARG A 203 30.43 12.24 16.95
N SER A 204 29.49 11.51 16.36
CA SER A 204 28.52 10.68 17.10
C SER A 204 27.95 9.61 16.17
N VAL A 205 28.34 8.35 16.38
CA VAL A 205 27.52 7.21 15.96
C VAL A 205 26.43 7.09 17.02
N THR A 206 25.29 7.73 16.80
CA THR A 206 24.17 7.58 17.73
C THR A 206 23.46 6.27 17.41
N ARG A 207 23.85 5.18 18.11
CA ARG A 207 23.03 3.97 18.21
C ARG A 207 21.85 4.29 19.12
N THR A 208 20.65 4.38 18.56
CA THR A 208 19.44 4.42 19.38
C THR A 208 18.63 3.16 19.13
N ASN A 209 18.60 2.27 20.13
CA ASN A 209 17.62 1.18 20.21
C ASN A 209 16.33 1.78 20.76
N TRP A 210 15.28 1.82 19.96
CA TRP A 210 13.95 2.17 20.44
C TRP A 210 13.13 0.90 20.63
N LEU A 211 12.77 0.63 21.88
CA LEU A 211 11.76 -0.34 22.29
C LEU A 211 10.51 0.46 22.65
N ALA A 212 9.63 0.70 21.69
CA ALA A 212 8.29 1.19 22.00
C ALA A 212 7.37 -0.02 22.12
N ARG A 213 6.88 -0.29 23.35
CA ARG A 213 5.74 -1.18 23.58
C ARG A 213 4.48 -0.33 23.50
N SER A 214 3.58 -0.65 22.59
CA SER A 214 2.19 -0.21 22.61
C SER A 214 1.30 -1.44 22.57
#